data_AF-A0A7C0WKN7-F1
#
_entry.id   AF-A0A7C0WKN7-F1
#
_cell.length_a   1.000
_cell.length_b   1.000
_cell.length_c   1.000
_cell.angle_alpha   90.00
_cell.angle_beta   90.00
_cell.angle_gamma   90.00
#
_symmetry.space_group_name_H-M   'P 1'
#
loop_
_entity.id
_entity.type
_entity.pdbx_description
1 polymer ?
#
loop_
_entity_poly.entity_id
_entity_poly.type
_entity_poly.pdbx_seq_one_letter_code
_entity_poly.pdbx_strand_id
1 'polypeptide(L)'
;SVVGELIRIRAVAHAGSATRTTSGAGGEELVMTGPYAFMRNPLYLGNFLMASGLCIAAWPWMPWMLLLLFVLFVVQYAFIISLEEEYLQKNFGEIYQTYRQNVPRILPKLPSYNSGQERIPSLQKALHSERSTLTSFIFVSLLIFLRWQLWG
;
A
#
# COMPACT_ATOMS: atom_id res chain seq x y z
N SER A 1 -5.02 -10.68 -3.80
CA SER A 1 -3.92 -11.49 -4.32
C SER A 1 -2.85 -11.59 -3.24
N VAL A 2 -2.12 -12.70 -3.18
CA VAL A 2 -1.03 -12.91 -2.21
C VAL A 2 0.10 -11.90 -2.42
N VAL A 3 0.40 -11.56 -3.68
CA VAL A 3 1.44 -10.59 -4.04
C VAL A 3 1.14 -9.20 -3.46
N GLY A 4 -0.12 -8.73 -3.58
CA GLY A 4 -0.53 -7.45 -3.01
C GLY A 4 -0.35 -7.40 -1.49
N GLU A 5 -0.71 -8.48 -0.80
CA GLU A 5 -0.56 -8.60 0.64
C GLU A 5 0.91 -8.60 1.09
N LEU A 6 1.78 -9.31 0.37
CA LEU A 6 3.23 -9.31 0.65
C LEU A 6 3.85 -7.91 0.49
N ILE A 7 3.43 -7.16 -0.53
CA ILE A 7 3.86 -5.76 -0.72
C ILE A 7 3.43 -4.91 0.47
N ARG A 8 2.18 -5.07 0.93
CA ARG A 8 1.65 -4.34 2.09
C ARG A 8 2.42 -4.66 3.36
N ILE A 9 2.59 -5.94 3.69
CA ILE A 9 3.33 -6.36 4.89
C ILE A 9 4.74 -5.78 4.89
N ARG A 10 5.44 -5.83 3.74
CA ARG A 10 6.78 -5.24 3.61
C ARG A 10 6.76 -3.72 3.76
N ALA A 11 5.76 -3.04 3.20
CA ALA A 11 5.62 -1.59 3.31
C ALA A 11 5.33 -1.18 4.76
N VAL A 12 4.39 -1.83 5.43
CA VAL A 12 4.06 -1.53 6.84
C VAL A 12 5.24 -1.87 7.76
N ALA A 13 6.02 -2.92 7.46
CA ALA A 13 7.22 -3.24 8.23
C ALA A 13 8.27 -2.12 8.22
N HIS A 14 8.36 -1.35 7.14
CA HIS A 14 9.25 -0.19 7.05
C HIS A 14 8.58 1.08 7.56
N ALA A 15 7.29 1.32 7.28
CA ALA A 15 6.56 2.47 7.79
C ALA A 15 6.46 2.48 9.32
N GLY A 16 6.30 1.31 9.93
CA GLY A 16 6.01 1.16 11.36
C GLY A 16 4.60 1.67 11.72
N SER A 17 4.27 1.63 13.02
CA SER A 17 3.00 2.13 13.57
C SER A 17 2.85 3.65 13.51
N ALA A 18 3.83 4.37 12.96
CA ALA A 18 3.83 5.84 12.83
C ALA A 18 2.70 6.36 11.93
N THR A 19 1.99 5.50 11.20
CA THR A 19 0.81 5.87 10.41
C THR A 19 -0.47 6.03 11.24
N ARG A 20 -0.49 5.62 12.52
CA ARG A 20 -1.69 5.75 13.38
C ARG A 20 -1.31 6.10 14.82
N THR A 21 -1.24 7.40 15.11
CA THR A 21 -1.51 8.07 16.40
C THR A 21 -0.87 7.49 17.68
N THR A 22 -0.23 8.37 18.46
CA THR A 22 0.33 8.23 19.82
C THR A 22 1.76 7.69 19.97
N SER A 23 2.74 8.60 20.01
CA SER A 23 3.61 8.82 21.20
C SER A 23 4.35 10.14 21.04
N GLY A 24 4.31 10.98 22.07
CA GLY A 24 4.92 12.31 22.07
C GLY A 24 6.44 12.28 22.14
N ALA A 25 7.03 13.43 21.79
CA ALA A 25 8.45 13.80 21.83
C ALA A 25 9.34 13.21 20.70
N GLY A 26 9.46 13.98 19.61
CA GLY A 26 10.64 13.97 18.73
C GLY A 26 10.49 13.24 17.39
N GLY A 27 10.11 13.99 16.34
CA GLY A 27 10.41 13.70 14.93
C GLY A 27 9.64 12.54 14.29
N GLU A 28 8.50 12.84 13.65
CA GLU A 28 8.03 11.99 12.55
C GLU A 28 9.12 12.05 11.47
N GLU A 29 9.84 10.97 11.21
CA GLU A 29 10.84 10.92 10.14
C GLU A 29 10.19 10.41 8.84
N LEU A 30 10.53 11.05 7.71
CA LEU A 30 10.07 10.62 6.39
C LEU A 30 10.66 9.23 6.07
N VAL A 31 9.80 8.24 5.86
CA VAL A 31 10.21 6.88 5.55
C VAL A 31 10.53 6.77 4.05
N MET A 32 11.82 6.57 3.73
CA MET A 32 12.29 6.44 2.34
C MET A 32 12.99 5.10 2.07
N THR A 33 12.84 4.12 2.97
CA THR A 33 13.53 2.82 2.92
C THR A 33 12.63 1.67 2.50
N GLY A 34 13.23 0.56 2.09
CA GLY A 34 12.50 -0.64 1.67
C GLY A 34 11.59 -0.35 0.47
N PRO A 35 10.30 -0.75 0.50
CA PRO A 35 9.37 -0.47 -0.61
C PRO A 35 9.23 1.02 -0.95
N TYR A 36 9.39 1.91 0.04
CA TYR A 36 9.30 3.36 -0.16
C TYR A 36 10.47 3.91 -1.00
N ALA A 37 11.60 3.19 -1.07
CA ALA A 37 12.72 3.57 -1.94
C ALA A 37 12.43 3.36 -3.44
N PHE A 38 11.47 2.49 -3.77
CA PHE A 38 11.12 2.16 -5.16
C PHE A 38 9.91 2.97 -5.65
N MET A 39 8.99 3.31 -4.74
CA MET A 39 7.78 4.09 -5.02
C MET A 39 7.28 4.75 -3.74
N ARG A 40 6.61 5.90 -3.85
CA ARG A 40 6.14 6.64 -2.68
C ARG A 40 4.94 6.02 -1.99
N ASN A 41 4.08 5.30 -2.72
CA ASN A 41 2.83 4.75 -2.19
C ASN A 41 2.68 3.23 -2.41
N PRO A 42 3.57 2.40 -1.84
CA PRO A 42 3.54 0.95 -2.02
C PRO A 42 2.29 0.27 -1.45
N LEU A 43 1.69 0.84 -0.39
CA LEU A 43 0.45 0.32 0.19
C LEU A 43 -0.71 0.36 -0.81
N TYR A 44 -0.80 1.41 -1.62
CA TYR A 44 -1.85 1.56 -2.61
C TYR A 44 -1.67 0.55 -3.74
N LEU A 45 -0.44 0.35 -4.24
CA LEU A 45 -0.18 -0.71 -5.19
C LEU A 45 -0.57 -2.09 -4.63
N GLY A 46 -0.23 -2.37 -3.36
CA GLY A 46 -0.64 -3.59 -2.67
C GLY A 46 -2.16 -3.76 -2.60
N ASN A 47 -2.89 -2.69 -2.25
CA ASN A 47 -4.36 -2.68 -2.23
C ASN A 47 -4.96 -2.95 -3.61
N PHE A 48 -4.42 -2.32 -4.66
CA PHE A 48 -4.88 -2.53 -6.03
C PHE A 48 -4.73 -4.00 -6.45
N LEU A 49 -3.53 -4.56 -6.24
CA LEU A 49 -3.25 -5.96 -6.55
C LEU A 49 -4.11 -6.90 -5.71
N MET A 50 -4.42 -6.52 -4.47
CA MET A 50 -5.26 -7.32 -3.60
C MET A 50 -6.69 -7.39 -4.14
N ALA A 51 -7.27 -6.22 -4.42
CA ALA A 51 -8.62 -6.05 -4.95
C ALA A 51 -8.77 -6.64 -6.36
N SER A 52 -7.79 -6.47 -7.24
CA SER A 52 -7.83 -7.05 -8.59
C SER A 52 -7.85 -8.58 -8.55
N GLY A 53 -7.06 -9.20 -7.68
CA GLY A 53 -7.09 -10.65 -7.48
C GLY A 53 -8.45 -11.16 -6.99
N LEU A 54 -9.10 -10.44 -6.07
CA LEU A 54 -10.46 -10.79 -5.61
C LEU A 54 -11.51 -10.58 -6.71
N CYS A 55 -11.40 -9.48 -7.46
CA CYS A 55 -12.29 -9.17 -8.57
C CYS A 55 -12.25 -10.27 -9.65
N ILE A 56 -11.05 -10.70 -10.04
CA ILE A 56 -10.86 -11.78 -11.02
C ILE A 56 -11.41 -13.11 -10.47
N ALA A 57 -11.18 -13.43 -9.20
CA ALA A 57 -11.69 -14.67 -8.60
C ALA A 57 -13.22 -14.70 -8.49
N ALA A 58 -13.84 -13.56 -8.23
CA ALA A 58 -15.29 -13.46 -8.10
C ALA A 58 -16.01 -13.42 -9.46
N TRP A 59 -15.42 -12.75 -10.46
CA TRP A 59 -16.00 -12.57 -11.81
C TRP A 59 -14.96 -12.80 -12.92
N PRO A 60 -14.53 -14.05 -13.17
CA PRO A 60 -13.47 -14.30 -14.17
C PRO A 60 -13.91 -14.03 -15.61
N TRP A 61 -15.21 -14.19 -15.93
CA TRP A 61 -15.82 -13.89 -17.23
C TRP A 61 -16.17 -12.40 -17.41
N MET A 62 -15.83 -11.62 -16.38
CA MET A 62 -16.04 -10.21 -16.03
C MET A 62 -15.10 -9.08 -16.46
N PRO A 63 -14.29 -9.06 -17.54
CA PRO A 63 -13.15 -8.13 -17.66
C PRO A 63 -13.45 -6.63 -17.46
N TRP A 64 -14.68 -6.18 -17.74
CA TRP A 64 -15.12 -4.80 -17.50
C TRP A 64 -15.22 -4.45 -16.01
N MET A 65 -15.42 -5.43 -15.13
CA MET A 65 -15.34 -5.23 -13.67
C MET A 65 -13.92 -4.84 -13.24
N LEU A 66 -12.90 -5.42 -13.87
CA LEU A 66 -11.51 -5.05 -13.60
C LEU A 66 -11.20 -3.62 -14.08
N LEU A 67 -11.76 -3.24 -15.24
CA LEU A 67 -11.65 -1.86 -15.74
C LEU A 67 -12.35 -0.86 -14.80
N LEU A 68 -13.56 -1.19 -14.34
CA LEU A 68 -14.30 -0.36 -13.37
C LEU A 68 -13.50 -0.21 -12.07
N LEU A 69 -12.97 -1.31 -11.54
CA LEU A 69 -12.10 -1.30 -10.36
C LEU A 69 -10.89 -0.40 -10.58
N PHE A 70 -10.23 -0.49 -11.73
CA PHE A 70 -9.08 0.35 -12.06
C PHE A 70 -9.44 1.84 -12.09
N VAL A 71 -10.55 2.21 -12.72
CA VAL A 71 -11.01 3.62 -12.76
C VAL A 71 -11.31 4.14 -11.37
N LEU A 72 -12.08 3.38 -10.57
CA LEU A 72 -12.40 3.76 -9.18
C LEU A 72 -11.14 3.91 -8.34
N PHE A 73 -10.18 2.98 -8.50
CA PHE A 73 -8.91 3.02 -7.81
C PHE A 73 -8.10 4.28 -8.17
N VAL A 74 -7.95 4.58 -9.46
CA VAL A 74 -7.20 5.76 -9.91
C VAL A 74 -7.82 7.04 -9.35
N VAL A 75 -9.15 7.18 -9.40
CA VAL A 75 -9.84 8.37 -8.89
C VAL A 75 -9.64 8.49 -7.38
N GLN A 76 -9.96 7.43 -6.62
CA GLN A 76 -9.86 7.45 -5.16
C GLN A 76 -8.44 7.79 -4.69
N TYR A 77 -7.42 7.09 -5.21
CA TYR A 77 -6.06 7.29 -4.76
C TYR A 77 -5.43 8.57 -5.32
N ALA A 78 -5.87 9.09 -6.46
CA ALA A 78 -5.43 10.42 -6.91
C ALA A 78 -5.80 11.53 -5.91
N PHE A 79 -7.00 11.47 -5.31
CA PHE A 79 -7.40 12.40 -4.26
C PHE A 79 -6.61 12.21 -2.98
N ILE A 80 -6.52 10.97 -2.48
CA ILE A 80 -5.82 10.67 -1.22
C ILE A 80 -4.33 11.03 -1.31
N ILE A 81 -3.66 10.61 -2.38
CA ILE A 81 -2.24 10.90 -2.58
C ILE A 81 -2.02 12.41 -2.62
N SER A 82 -2.84 13.17 -3.34
CA SER A 82 -2.66 14.63 -3.41
C SER A 82 -2.67 15.30 -2.04
N LEU A 83 -3.58 14.89 -1.14
CA LEU A 83 -3.66 15.40 0.23
C LEU A 83 -2.45 14.98 1.08
N GLU A 84 -2.01 13.72 0.94
CA GLU A 84 -0.83 13.22 1.64
C GLU A 84 0.45 13.91 1.16
N GLU A 85 0.60 14.15 -0.15
CA GLU A 85 1.76 14.87 -0.68
C GLU A 85 1.80 16.31 -0.15
N GLU A 86 0.65 16.97 0.01
CA GLU A 86 0.57 18.31 0.62
C GLU A 86 0.97 18.28 2.10
N TYR A 87 0.47 17.32 2.87
CA TYR A 87 0.87 17.12 4.27
C TYR A 87 2.38 16.87 4.40
N LEU A 88 2.93 15.97 3.58
CA LEU A 88 4.35 15.64 3.59
C LEU A 88 5.20 16.84 3.17
N GLN A 89 4.78 17.60 2.16
CA GLN A 89 5.48 18.82 1.74
C GLN A 89 5.51 19.85 2.88
N LYS A 90 4.41 20.03 3.60
CA LYS A 90 4.31 20.96 4.72
C LYS A 90 5.21 20.58 5.90
N ASN A 91 5.34 19.30 6.21
CA ASN A 91 6.08 18.82 7.37
C ASN A 91 7.57 18.56 7.11
N PHE A 92 7.93 18.17 5.88
CA PHE A 92 9.29 17.73 5.53
C PHE A 92 10.00 18.63 4.52
N GLY A 93 9.31 19.60 3.93
CA GLY A 93 9.90 20.64 3.08
C GLY A 93 10.79 20.10 1.97
N GLU A 94 12.05 20.56 1.93
CA GLU A 94 13.03 20.21 0.88
C GLU A 94 13.40 18.72 0.86
N ILE A 95 13.37 18.05 2.01
CA ILE A 95 13.66 16.60 2.10
C ILE A 95 12.62 15.84 1.28
N TYR A 96 11.34 16.17 1.46
CA TYR A 96 10.27 15.55 0.70
C TYR A 96 10.30 15.94 -0.78
N GLN A 97 10.65 17.19 -1.10
CA GLN A 97 10.79 17.63 -2.49
C GLN A 97 11.86 16.81 -3.23
N THR A 98 13.02 16.61 -2.60
CA THR A 98 14.12 15.80 -3.16
C THR A 98 13.69 14.35 -3.35
N TYR A 99 13.02 13.77 -2.34
CA TYR A 99 12.47 12.42 -2.43
C TYR A 99 11.44 12.28 -3.56
N ARG A 100 10.52 13.24 -3.69
CA ARG A 100 9.47 13.28 -4.72
C ARG A 100 10.04 13.35 -6.13
N GLN A 101 11.14 14.05 -6.35
CA GLN A 101 11.80 14.14 -7.65
C GLN A 101 12.48 12.82 -8.05
N ASN A 102 12.97 12.07 -7.07
CA ASN A 102 13.74 10.85 -7.33
C ASN A 102 12.88 9.57 -7.37
N VAL A 103 11.74 9.57 -6.67
CA VAL A 103 10.88 8.40 -6.46
C VAL A 103 9.49 8.59 -7.06
N PRO A 104 9.02 7.70 -7.94
CA PRO A 104 7.69 7.77 -8.57
C PRO A 104 6.56 7.52 -7.56
N ARG A 105 5.32 7.91 -7.92
CA ARG A 105 4.15 7.76 -7.03
C ARG A 105 3.74 6.31 -6.78
N ILE A 106 3.63 5.51 -7.85
CA ILE A 106 2.99 4.18 -7.82
C ILE A 106 3.80 3.10 -8.54
N LEU A 107 4.35 3.38 -9.72
CA LEU A 107 5.12 2.39 -10.47
C LEU A 107 6.53 2.26 -9.87
N PRO A 108 7.04 1.03 -9.63
CA PRO A 108 8.36 0.85 -9.02
C PRO A 108 9.45 1.30 -9.99
N LYS A 109 10.40 2.11 -9.49
CA LYS A 109 11.63 2.46 -10.22
C LYS A 109 12.78 1.57 -9.75
N LEU A 110 13.58 1.10 -10.71
CA LEU A 110 14.84 0.40 -10.48
C LEU A 110 15.98 1.23 -11.10
N PRO A 111 17.11 1.45 -10.41
CA PRO A 111 17.44 1.04 -9.05
C PRO A 111 16.68 1.84 -7.98
N SER A 112 16.66 1.31 -6.75
CA SER A 112 16.03 1.97 -5.59
C SER A 112 16.70 3.30 -5.28
N TYR A 113 15.92 4.26 -4.77
CA TYR A 113 16.46 5.49 -4.24
C TYR A 113 17.30 5.23 -2.99
N ASN A 114 18.55 5.69 -3.01
CA ASN A 114 19.42 5.63 -1.85
C ASN A 114 19.24 6.92 -1.03
N SER A 115 18.41 6.85 0.01
CA SER A 115 18.21 7.96 0.94
C SER A 115 19.30 8.06 2.01
N GLY A 116 20.23 7.09 2.10
CA GLY A 116 21.19 6.98 3.20
C GLY A 116 20.56 6.62 4.56
N GLN A 117 19.24 6.40 4.62
CA GLN A 117 18.55 5.97 5.83
C GLN A 117 18.71 4.46 6.02
N GLU A 118 19.16 4.03 7.20
CA GLU A 118 19.09 2.64 7.63
C GLU A 118 17.96 2.47 8.64
N ARG A 119 16.91 1.74 8.24
CA ARG A 119 15.74 1.47 9.10
C ARG A 119 15.54 -0.03 9.22
N ILE A 120 15.53 -0.52 10.46
CA ILE A 120 15.32 -1.95 10.74
C ILE A 120 13.83 -2.26 10.57
N PRO A 121 13.45 -3.19 9.66
CA PRO A 121 12.05 -3.53 9.45
C PRO A 121 11.48 -4.28 10.66
N SER A 122 10.33 -3.83 11.16
CA SER A 122 9.65 -4.50 12.28
C SER A 122 8.51 -5.38 11.77
N LEU A 123 8.81 -6.63 11.41
CA LEU A 123 7.83 -7.57 10.87
C LEU A 123 6.70 -7.90 11.86
N GLN A 124 7.01 -8.01 13.15
CA GLN A 124 6.01 -8.33 14.18
C GLN A 124 4.94 -7.24 14.30
N LYS A 125 5.33 -5.96 14.25
CA LYS A 125 4.40 -4.83 14.28
C LYS A 125 3.57 -4.78 13.00
N ALA A 126 4.20 -5.02 11.85
CA ALA A 126 3.51 -5.07 10.56
C ALA A 126 2.43 -6.15 10.52
N LEU A 127 2.76 -7.37 10.95
CA LEU A 127 1.81 -8.47 11.04
C LEU A 127 0.66 -8.13 11.98
N HIS A 128 0.93 -7.48 13.11
CA HIS A 128 -0.12 -7.09 14.05
C HIS A 128 -1.07 -6.05 13.45
N SER A 129 -0.56 -5.02 12.79
CA SER A 129 -1.38 -4.01 12.12
C SER A 129 -2.15 -4.55 10.91
N GLU A 130 -1.61 -5.55 10.22
CA GLU A 130 -2.23 -6.15 9.04
C GLU A 130 -3.21 -7.29 9.36
N ARG A 131 -3.37 -7.68 10.65
CA ARG A 131 -4.32 -8.74 11.04
C ARG A 131 -5.72 -8.49 10.51
N SER A 132 -6.23 -7.27 10.63
CA SER A 132 -7.57 -6.90 10.15
C SER A 132 -7.72 -7.06 8.64
N THR A 133 -6.69 -6.66 7.88
CA THR A 133 -6.64 -6.84 6.43
C THR A 133 -6.64 -8.33 6.06
N LEU A 134 -5.79 -9.12 6.71
CA LEU A 134 -5.67 -10.56 6.48
C LEU A 134 -6.99 -11.28 6.77
N THR A 135 -7.62 -10.98 7.91
CA THR A 135 -8.91 -11.55 8.27
C THR A 135 -9.97 -11.21 7.24
N SER A 136 -10.04 -9.95 6.80
CA SER A 136 -10.98 -9.51 5.76
C SER A 136 -10.72 -10.20 4.42
N PHE A 137 -9.45 -10.32 4.01
CA PHE A 137 -9.06 -10.97 2.77
C PHE A 137 -9.43 -12.46 2.76
N ILE A 138 -9.14 -13.18 3.85
CA ILE A 138 -9.51 -14.59 4.00
C ILE A 138 -11.03 -14.76 4.00
N PHE A 139 -11.74 -13.92 4.75
CA PHE A 139 -13.19 -13.97 4.84
C PHE A 139 -13.87 -13.75 3.48
N VAL A 140 -13.47 -12.72 2.74
CA VAL A 140 -14.01 -12.45 1.40
C VAL A 140 -13.65 -13.57 0.43
N SER A 141 -12.43 -14.09 0.49
CA SER A 141 -12.01 -15.23 -0.35
C SER A 141 -12.86 -16.47 -0.06
N LEU A 142 -13.18 -16.73 1.21
CA LEU A 142 -14.06 -17.83 1.62
C LEU A 142 -15.49 -17.63 1.11
N LEU A 143 -16.04 -16.41 1.19
CA LEU A 143 -17.37 -16.10 0.64
C LEU A 143 -17.42 -16.33 -0.88
N ILE A 144 -16.38 -15.91 -1.61
CA ILE A 144 -16.28 -16.17 -3.04
C ILE A 144 -16.25 -17.68 -3.29
N PHE A 145 -15.42 -18.42 -2.56
CA PHE A 145 -15.35 -19.88 -2.69
C PHE A 145 -16.69 -20.58 -2.44
N LEU A 146 -17.40 -20.20 -1.36
CA LEU A 146 -18.72 -20.74 -1.05
C LEU A 146 -19.76 -20.38 -2.13
N ARG A 147 -19.71 -19.16 -2.67
CA ARG A 147 -20.56 -18.75 -3.79
C ARG A 147 -20.35 -19.67 -5.00
N TRP A 148 -19.10 -19.98 -5.32
CA TRP A 148 -18.77 -20.91 -6.40
C TRP A 148 -19.28 -22.32 -6.13
N GLN A 149 -19.28 -22.79 -4.88
CA GLN A 149 -19.77 -24.13 -4.55
C GLN A 149 -21.30 -24.23 -4.56
N LEU A 150 -22.01 -23.16 -4.20
CA LEU A 150 -23.46 -23.15 -4.13
C LEU A 150 -24.12 -22.89 -5.49
N TRP A 151 -23.49 -22.08 -6.35
CA TRP A 151 -24.07 -21.58 -7.61
C TRP A 151 -23.24 -21.97 -8.85
N GLY A 152 -22.18 -22.76 -8.67
CA GLY A 152 -21.36 -23.33 -9.75
C GLY A 152 -21.76 -24.75 -10.11
#